data_AF-A0A3M8B7W4-F1
#
_entry.id   AF-A0A3M8B7W4-F1
#
_cell.length_a   1.000
_cell.length_b   1.000
_cell.length_c   1.000
_cell.angle_alpha   90.00
_cell.angle_beta   90.00
_cell.angle_gamma   90.00
#
_symmetry.space_group_name_H-M   'P 1'
#
loop_
_entity.id
_entity.type
_entity.pdbx_description
1 polymer ?
#
loop_
_entity_poly.entity_id
_entity_poly.type
_entity_poly.pdbx_seq_one_letter_code
_entity_poly.pdbx_strand_id
1 'polypeptide(L)'
;MYNKIARINVYNKTDEEYKQIRQEINTDMKQNNVPVYDINLNKFVEFRGHWENWCLPNIPYEKAIEYANKYSLDVDLIKNILDKSQIEPLQVGDKVMYQTDSIFGTVLNKGTVYAKTNDTVTVRLYRSKTKGHVLKVGQIGSIQKGWDVYRGMYKELGVI
;
A
#
# COMPACT_ATOMS: atom_id res chain seq x y z
N MET A 1 -4.26 12.73 3.07
CA MET A 1 -4.52 11.76 1.99
C MET A 1 -4.05 10.42 2.50
N TYR A 2 -4.92 9.41 2.49
CA TYR A 2 -4.57 8.09 3.02
C TYR A 2 -3.65 7.37 2.02
N ASN A 3 -2.39 7.11 2.39
CA ASN A 3 -1.42 6.43 1.52
C ASN A 3 -1.14 5.00 1.96
N LYS A 4 -1.92 4.50 2.91
CA LYS A 4 -1.78 3.18 3.52
C LYS A 4 -3.13 2.50 3.61
N ILE A 5 -3.14 1.22 3.29
CA ILE A 5 -4.29 0.32 3.40
C ILE A 5 -4.03 -0.65 4.53
N ALA A 6 -5.04 -0.86 5.35
CA ALA A 6 -4.98 -1.73 6.50
C ALA A 6 -6.17 -2.68 6.56
N ARG A 7 -6.01 -3.72 7.39
CA ARG A 7 -7.12 -4.55 7.86
C ARG A 7 -7.29 -4.31 9.35
N ILE A 8 -8.55 -4.33 9.78
CA ILE A 8 -8.90 -4.42 11.20
C ILE A 8 -9.16 -5.89 11.50
N ASN A 9 -8.46 -6.44 12.47
CA ASN A 9 -8.72 -7.78 12.98
C ASN A 9 -9.66 -7.69 14.18
N VAL A 10 -10.70 -8.52 14.16
CA VAL A 10 -11.73 -8.55 15.19
C VAL A 10 -11.61 -9.88 15.92
N TYR A 11 -10.76 -9.89 16.94
CA TYR A 11 -10.55 -11.04 17.81
C TYR A 11 -11.48 -10.99 19.03
N ASN A 12 -11.80 -12.16 19.59
CA ASN A 12 -12.55 -12.29 20.85
C ASN A 12 -13.92 -11.59 20.86
N LYS A 13 -14.61 -11.54 19.70
CA LYS A 13 -15.97 -11.01 19.55
C LYS A 13 -16.92 -12.10 19.08
N THR A 14 -18.19 -12.02 19.46
CA THR A 14 -19.23 -12.87 18.90
C THR A 14 -19.55 -12.47 17.45
N ASP A 15 -20.25 -13.34 16.72
CA ASP A 15 -20.73 -13.05 15.37
C ASP A 15 -21.70 -11.85 15.36
N GLU A 16 -22.55 -11.72 16.37
CA GLU A 16 -23.45 -10.57 16.53
C GLU A 16 -22.68 -9.27 16.76
N GLU A 17 -21.69 -9.27 17.67
CA GLU A 17 -20.83 -8.11 17.91
C GLU A 17 -20.06 -7.70 16.65
N TYR A 18 -19.49 -8.67 15.94
CA TYR A 18 -18.79 -8.41 14.68
C TYR A 18 -19.74 -7.80 13.63
N LYS A 19 -20.93 -8.36 13.43
CA LYS A 19 -21.93 -7.83 12.49
C LYS A 19 -22.33 -6.41 12.84
N GLN A 20 -22.53 -6.12 14.13
CA GLN A 20 -22.84 -4.77 14.60
C GLN A 20 -21.69 -3.80 14.32
N ILE A 21 -20.47 -4.12 14.74
CA ILE A 21 -19.27 -3.29 14.50
C ILE A 21 -19.10 -3.01 13.00
N ARG A 22 -19.25 -4.05 12.17
CA ARG A 22 -19.18 -3.93 10.70
C ARG A 22 -20.25 -3.01 10.16
N GLN A 23 -21.49 -3.10 10.66
CA GLN A 23 -22.58 -2.23 10.22
C GLN A 23 -22.34 -0.77 10.61
N GLU A 24 -21.87 -0.52 11.83
CA GLU A 24 -21.54 0.82 12.32
C GLU A 24 -20.42 1.45 11.50
N ILE A 25 -19.32 0.70 11.27
CA ILE A 25 -18.21 1.14 10.42
C ILE A 25 -18.70 1.42 8.99
N ASN A 26 -19.45 0.50 8.38
CA ASN A 26 -19.98 0.70 7.02
C ASN A 26 -20.87 1.94 6.91
N THR A 27 -21.66 2.23 7.94
CA THR A 27 -22.54 3.39 7.99
C THR A 27 -21.71 4.67 8.06
N ASP A 28 -20.73 4.72 8.95
CA ASP A 28 -19.81 5.84 9.10
C ASP A 28 -18.98 6.08 7.82
N MET A 29 -18.44 5.03 7.20
CA MET A 29 -17.69 5.14 5.95
C MET A 29 -18.54 5.71 4.81
N LYS A 30 -19.81 5.29 4.70
CA LYS A 30 -20.76 5.83 3.72
C LYS A 30 -21.09 7.30 3.99
N GLN A 31 -21.37 7.64 5.24
CA GLN A 31 -21.73 9.01 5.64
C GLN A 31 -20.55 9.98 5.44
N ASN A 32 -19.33 9.53 5.71
CA ASN A 32 -18.11 10.35 5.64
C ASN A 32 -17.32 10.19 4.33
N ASN A 33 -17.86 9.50 3.32
CA ASN A 33 -17.20 9.24 2.04
C ASN A 33 -15.77 8.68 2.20
N VAL A 34 -15.57 7.76 3.15
CA VAL A 34 -14.26 7.13 3.35
C VAL A 34 -13.96 6.19 2.18
N PRO A 35 -12.83 6.35 1.47
CA PRO A 35 -12.51 5.51 0.33
C PRO A 35 -12.23 4.08 0.81
N VAL A 36 -12.94 3.10 0.24
CA VAL A 36 -12.57 1.69 0.33
C VAL A 36 -11.75 1.35 -0.90
N TYR A 37 -10.56 0.82 -0.70
CA TYR A 37 -9.74 0.41 -1.82
C TYR A 37 -10.22 -0.95 -2.32
N ASP A 38 -10.90 -0.97 -3.47
CA ASP A 38 -11.14 -2.20 -4.21
C ASP A 38 -9.80 -2.66 -4.81
N ILE A 39 -8.97 -3.27 -3.95
CA ILE A 39 -7.95 -4.17 -4.46
C ILE A 39 -8.77 -5.23 -5.14
N ASN A 40 -8.67 -5.31 -6.48
CA ASN A 40 -9.29 -6.31 -7.35
C ASN A 40 -8.82 -7.74 -6.92
N LEU A 41 -9.26 -8.14 -5.73
CA LEU A 41 -9.24 -9.45 -5.10
C LEU A 41 -10.54 -10.16 -5.48
N ASN A 42 -11.14 -9.79 -6.62
CA ASN A 42 -12.38 -10.32 -7.18
C ASN A 42 -12.33 -11.82 -7.49
N LYS A 43 -11.34 -12.57 -7.00
CA LYS A 43 -11.37 -14.04 -7.02
C LYS A 43 -10.99 -14.74 -5.73
N PHE A 44 -9.99 -14.33 -4.97
CA PHE A 44 -9.65 -15.04 -3.73
C PHE A 44 -8.89 -14.10 -2.81
N VAL A 45 -9.52 -13.70 -1.71
CA VAL A 45 -9.11 -13.96 -0.33
C VAL A 45 -10.14 -13.16 0.49
N GLU A 46 -11.30 -13.78 0.77
CA GLU A 46 -11.78 -13.63 2.13
C GLU A 46 -10.56 -14.03 2.97
N PHE A 47 -9.97 -13.11 3.73
CA PHE A 47 -9.01 -13.49 4.76
C PHE A 47 -9.82 -14.17 5.87
N ARG A 48 -10.45 -15.31 5.55
CA ARG A 48 -10.69 -16.38 6.50
C ARG A 48 -9.30 -16.93 6.77
N GLY A 49 -8.55 -16.21 7.60
CA GLY A 49 -7.52 -16.86 8.38
C GLY A 49 -8.21 -18.07 8.98
N HIS A 50 -7.68 -19.25 8.70
CA HIS A 50 -8.02 -20.45 9.42
C HIS A 50 -8.23 -20.08 10.90
N TRP A 51 -9.29 -20.61 11.53
CA TRP A 51 -9.71 -20.32 12.89
C TRP A 51 -10.42 -18.95 13.06
N GLU A 52 -11.75 -18.90 12.88
CA GLU A 52 -12.72 -17.91 13.43
C GLU A 52 -12.34 -16.41 13.47
N ASN A 53 -11.39 -15.95 12.66
CA ASN A 53 -10.87 -14.59 12.73
C ASN A 53 -11.64 -13.68 11.78
N TRP A 54 -12.56 -12.91 12.34
CA TRP A 54 -13.29 -11.87 11.64
C TRP A 54 -12.35 -10.71 11.28
N CYS A 55 -12.40 -10.21 10.04
CA CYS A 55 -11.59 -9.06 9.64
C CYS A 55 -12.32 -8.12 8.68
N LEU A 56 -11.93 -6.85 8.72
CA LEU A 56 -12.39 -5.78 7.82
C LEU A 56 -11.19 -5.27 7.02
N PRO A 57 -10.97 -5.77 5.78
CA PRO A 57 -9.83 -5.37 4.96
C PRO A 57 -10.08 -4.06 4.21
N ASN A 58 -9.02 -3.54 3.62
CA ASN A 58 -9.05 -2.45 2.63
C ASN A 58 -9.51 -1.08 3.14
N ILE A 59 -9.34 -0.84 4.44
CA ILE A 59 -9.68 0.43 5.09
C ILE A 59 -8.43 1.32 5.06
N PRO A 60 -8.56 2.64 4.81
CA PRO A 60 -7.47 3.59 5.01
C PRO A 60 -6.87 3.45 6.40
N TYR A 61 -5.54 3.34 6.51
CA TYR A 61 -4.87 2.98 7.77
C TYR A 61 -5.23 3.90 8.94
N GLU A 62 -5.28 5.20 8.70
CA GLU A 62 -5.64 6.19 9.70
C GLU A 62 -7.09 5.98 10.21
N LYS A 63 -8.03 5.67 9.30
CA LYS A 63 -9.41 5.32 9.67
C LYS A 63 -9.50 3.97 10.37
N ALA A 64 -8.67 3.01 9.96
CA ALA A 64 -8.60 1.71 10.61
C ALA A 64 -8.14 1.85 12.08
N ILE A 65 -7.15 2.71 12.35
CA ILE A 65 -6.72 3.05 13.72
C ILE A 65 -7.85 3.70 14.51
N GLU A 66 -8.58 4.66 13.92
CA GLU A 66 -9.72 5.31 14.59
C GLU A 66 -10.78 4.28 15.03
N TYR A 67 -11.17 3.37 14.13
CA TYR A 67 -12.14 2.32 14.45
C TYR A 67 -11.57 1.32 15.47
N ALA A 68 -10.31 0.94 15.34
CA ALA A 68 -9.67 0.03 16.26
C ALA A 68 -9.58 0.58 17.68
N ASN A 69 -9.26 1.87 17.83
CA ASN A 69 -9.30 2.53 19.13
C ASN A 69 -10.72 2.61 19.70
N LYS A 70 -11.73 2.85 18.84
CA LYS A 70 -13.14 2.96 19.26
C LYS A 70 -13.70 1.63 19.76
N TYR A 71 -13.37 0.53 19.09
CA TYR A 71 -13.94 -0.80 19.37
C TYR A 71 -12.97 -1.77 20.06
N SER A 72 -11.78 -1.28 20.45
CA SER A 72 -10.69 -2.08 21.04
C SER A 72 -10.29 -3.27 20.17
N LEU A 73 -9.91 -2.99 18.91
CA LEU A 73 -9.54 -3.98 17.90
C LEU A 73 -8.07 -3.82 17.49
N ASP A 74 -7.54 -4.81 16.77
CA ASP A 74 -6.17 -4.77 16.24
C ASP A 74 -6.15 -4.30 14.78
N VAL A 75 -5.06 -3.64 14.37
CA VAL A 75 -4.88 -3.15 13.00
C VAL A 75 -3.57 -3.65 12.42
N ASP A 76 -3.64 -4.31 11.28
CA ASP A 76 -2.45 -4.64 10.48
C ASP A 76 -2.38 -3.76 9.24
N LEU A 77 -1.22 -3.17 9.01
CA LEU A 77 -0.90 -2.53 7.74
C LEU A 77 -0.77 -3.61 6.66
N ILE A 78 -1.58 -3.52 5.60
CA ILE A 78 -1.54 -4.47 4.49
C ILE A 78 -0.58 -3.98 3.40
N LYS A 79 -0.76 -2.75 2.92
CA LYS A 79 -0.02 -2.21 1.76
C LYS A 79 0.11 -0.70 1.80
N ASN A 80 1.13 -0.19 1.13
CA ASN A 80 1.25 1.23 0.80
C ASN A 80 0.66 1.51 -0.59
N ILE A 81 0.09 2.69 -0.75
CA ILE A 81 -0.40 3.22 -2.02
C ILE A 81 0.52 4.38 -2.41
N LEU A 82 0.94 4.40 -3.67
CA LEU A 82 1.63 5.54 -4.24
C LEU A 82 0.73 6.76 -4.20
N ASP A 83 1.12 7.76 -3.43
CA ASP A 83 0.43 9.04 -3.37
C ASP A 83 1.12 10.10 -4.25
N LYS A 84 0.45 11.24 -4.43
CA LYS A 84 1.00 12.35 -5.20
C LYS A 84 2.27 12.91 -4.54
N SER A 85 2.35 12.93 -3.21
CA SER A 85 3.50 13.46 -2.48
C SER A 85 4.78 12.64 -2.66
N GLN A 86 4.67 11.37 -3.04
CA GLN A 86 5.80 10.50 -3.38
C GLN A 86 6.26 10.67 -4.83
N ILE A 87 5.35 10.99 -5.75
CA ILE A 87 5.65 11.13 -7.18
C ILE A 87 6.05 12.58 -7.54
N GLU A 88 5.41 13.57 -6.92
CA GLU A 88 5.58 14.99 -7.21
C GLU A 88 7.01 15.54 -6.99
N PRO A 89 7.79 15.09 -5.99
CA PRO A 89 9.17 15.54 -5.83
C PRO A 89 10.15 14.97 -6.86
N LEU A 90 9.79 13.89 -7.56
CA LEU A 90 10.67 13.22 -8.52
C LEU A 90 10.88 14.09 -9.76
N GLN A 91 12.10 14.05 -10.29
CA GLN A 91 12.54 14.76 -11.49
C GLN A 91 13.09 13.77 -12.54
N VAL A 92 13.01 14.15 -13.83
CA VAL A 92 13.66 13.37 -14.90
C VAL A 92 15.16 13.28 -14.63
N GLY A 93 15.72 12.08 -14.74
CA GLY A 93 17.10 11.78 -14.39
C GLY A 93 17.28 11.27 -12.96
N ASP A 94 16.26 11.38 -12.09
CA ASP A 94 16.34 10.85 -10.74
C ASP A 94 16.50 9.34 -10.75
N LYS A 95 17.50 8.88 -10.01
CA LYS A 95 17.70 7.47 -9.70
C LYS A 95 16.70 7.06 -8.63
N VAL A 96 15.92 6.00 -8.85
CA VAL A 96 14.89 5.53 -7.92
C VAL A 96 14.95 4.02 -7.70
N MET A 97 14.51 3.60 -6.51
CA MET A 97 14.13 2.23 -6.20
C MET A 97 12.64 2.23 -5.90
N TYR A 98 11.91 1.23 -6.38
CA TYR A 98 10.48 1.15 -6.18
C TYR A 98 10.01 -0.29 -6.07
N GLN A 99 8.96 -0.48 -5.28
CA GLN A 99 8.29 -1.74 -5.08
C GLN A 99 6.87 -1.59 -5.61
N THR A 100 6.41 -2.54 -6.41
CA THR A 100 5.03 -2.58 -6.91
C THR A 100 4.49 -3.99 -6.78
N ASP A 101 3.20 -4.10 -6.46
CA ASP A 101 2.52 -5.37 -6.58
C ASP A 101 2.10 -5.66 -8.02
N SER A 102 2.22 -6.92 -8.41
CA SER A 102 1.78 -7.47 -9.69
C SER A 102 1.02 -8.77 -9.47
N ILE A 103 0.41 -9.31 -10.51
CA ILE A 103 -0.23 -10.64 -10.47
C ILE A 103 0.75 -11.78 -10.15
N PHE A 104 2.06 -11.55 -10.33
CA PHE A 104 3.12 -12.51 -10.01
C PHE A 104 3.72 -12.28 -8.62
N GLY A 105 3.10 -11.41 -7.82
CA GLY A 105 3.58 -10.99 -6.51
C GLY A 105 4.28 -9.63 -6.53
N THR A 106 4.92 -9.34 -5.40
CA THR A 106 5.63 -8.10 -5.17
C THR A 106 6.95 -8.07 -5.92
N VAL A 107 7.18 -7.02 -6.71
CA VAL A 107 8.41 -6.84 -7.48
C VAL A 107 9.16 -5.61 -6.99
N LEU A 108 10.43 -5.79 -6.66
CA LEU A 108 11.37 -4.71 -6.35
C LEU A 108 12.20 -4.39 -7.59
N ASN A 109 12.20 -3.14 -8.01
CA ASN A 109 12.94 -2.66 -9.18
C ASN A 109 13.73 -1.40 -8.86
N LYS A 110 14.71 -1.12 -9.71
CA LYS A 110 15.48 0.13 -9.67
C LYS A 110 15.68 0.66 -11.08
N GLY A 111 15.80 1.97 -11.19
CA GLY A 111 15.92 2.62 -12.48
C GLY A 111 16.12 4.11 -12.39
N THR A 112 15.88 4.76 -13.52
CA THR A 112 15.98 6.22 -13.66
C THR A 112 14.63 6.75 -14.13
N VAL A 113 14.14 7.80 -13.51
CA VAL A 113 12.95 8.53 -13.94
C VAL A 113 13.21 9.07 -15.34
N TYR A 114 12.41 8.62 -16.30
CA TYR A 114 12.51 8.98 -17.71
C TYR A 114 11.48 10.02 -18.10
N ALA A 115 10.26 9.91 -17.59
CA ALA A 115 9.17 10.84 -17.86
C ALA A 115 8.29 10.96 -16.62
N LYS A 116 7.59 12.09 -16.49
CA LYS A 116 6.69 12.36 -15.37
C LYS A 116 5.52 13.22 -15.81
N THR A 117 4.36 12.94 -15.22
CA THR A 117 3.17 13.80 -15.25
C THR A 117 2.73 14.08 -13.81
N ASN A 118 1.58 14.73 -13.61
CA ASN A 118 1.06 15.02 -12.28
C ASN A 118 0.73 13.75 -11.47
N ASP A 119 0.30 12.68 -12.15
CA ASP A 119 -0.21 11.46 -11.50
C ASP A 119 0.57 10.20 -11.88
N THR A 120 1.58 10.32 -12.73
CA THR A 120 2.38 9.17 -13.19
C THR A 120 3.86 9.49 -13.26
N VAL A 121 4.68 8.47 -13.03
CA VAL A 121 6.12 8.51 -13.27
C VAL A 121 6.55 7.28 -14.05
N THR A 122 7.27 7.49 -15.14
CA THR A 122 7.83 6.43 -15.97
C THR A 122 9.29 6.23 -15.58
N VAL A 123 9.60 5.05 -15.04
CA VAL A 123 10.95 4.67 -14.64
C VAL A 123 11.55 3.73 -15.68
N ARG A 124 12.65 4.13 -16.31
CA ARG A 124 13.46 3.24 -17.15
C ARG A 124 14.25 2.29 -16.27
N LEU A 125 14.08 0.99 -16.48
CA LEU A 125 14.73 -0.03 -15.66
C LEU A 125 16.26 0.04 -15.77
N TYR A 126 16.95 -0.16 -14.65
CA TYR A 126 18.41 -0.21 -14.63
C TYR A 126 18.94 -1.31 -15.58
N ARG A 127 20.01 -0.98 -16.32
CA ARG A 127 20.61 -1.82 -17.38
C ARG A 127 19.69 -2.14 -18.56
N SER A 128 18.50 -1.55 -18.63
CA SER A 128 17.65 -1.63 -19.82
C SER A 128 17.61 -0.29 -20.55
N LYS A 129 17.79 -0.32 -21.88
CA LYS A 129 17.61 0.87 -22.73
C LYS A 129 16.16 1.04 -23.20
N THR A 130 15.37 -0.03 -23.17
CA THR A 130 14.04 -0.09 -23.80
C THR A 130 12.91 -0.37 -22.81
N LYS A 131 13.17 -1.02 -21.68
CA LYS A 131 12.13 -1.35 -20.70
C LYS A 131 11.89 -0.19 -19.74
N GLY A 132 10.65 0.27 -19.68
CA GLY A 132 10.18 1.25 -18.70
C GLY A 132 8.94 0.75 -17.98
N HIS A 133 8.81 1.09 -16.71
CA HIS A 133 7.60 0.85 -15.91
C HIS A 133 6.93 2.17 -15.63
N VAL A 134 5.61 2.22 -15.84
CA VAL A 134 4.79 3.37 -15.47
C VAL A 134 4.20 3.10 -14.10
N LEU A 135 4.52 3.97 -13.15
CA LEU A 135 3.94 4.00 -11.81
C LEU A 135 2.88 5.10 -11.77
N LYS A 136 1.76 4.84 -11.10
CA LYS A 136 0.63 5.78 -11.02
C LYS A 136 0.24 6.05 -9.58
N VAL A 137 -0.21 7.27 -9.29
CA VAL A 137 -0.92 7.56 -8.04
C VAL A 137 -2.10 6.59 -7.90
N GLY A 138 -2.30 6.06 -6.69
CA GLY A 138 -3.33 5.06 -6.41
C GLY A 138 -2.88 3.61 -6.62
N GLN A 139 -1.73 3.36 -7.25
CA GLN A 139 -1.18 2.02 -7.38
C GLN A 139 -0.59 1.53 -6.06
N ILE A 140 -0.78 0.24 -5.75
CA ILE A 140 -0.12 -0.41 -4.62
C ILE A 140 1.39 -0.48 -4.86
N GLY A 141 2.14 0.19 -4.00
CA GLY A 141 3.59 0.25 -4.09
C GLY A 141 4.21 1.37 -3.28
N SER A 142 5.51 1.51 -3.44
CA SER A 142 6.31 2.60 -2.90
C SER A 142 7.40 2.96 -3.89
N ILE A 143 7.81 4.23 -3.89
CA ILE A 143 8.95 4.72 -4.66
C ILE A 143 9.81 5.60 -3.77
N GLN A 144 11.12 5.43 -3.89
CA GLN A 144 12.10 6.19 -3.14
C GLN A 144 13.22 6.68 -4.06
N LYS A 145 13.59 7.95 -3.89
CA LYS A 145 14.72 8.57 -4.58
C LYS A 145 16.05 8.09 -3.99
N GLY A 146 17.00 7.78 -4.87
CA GLY A 146 18.34 7.29 -4.57
C GLY A 146 18.41 5.78 -4.36
N TRP A 147 18.84 5.02 -5.38
CA TRP A 147 19.22 3.61 -5.21
C TRP A 147 20.74 3.42 -5.00
N ASP A 148 21.54 4.47 -5.22
CA ASP A 148 22.98 4.49 -4.94
C ASP A 148 23.28 4.66 -3.43
N VAL A 149 22.34 5.22 -2.67
CA VAL A 149 22.48 5.46 -1.22
C VAL A 149 22.68 4.15 -0.45
N TYR A 150 22.11 3.05 -0.95
CA TYR A 150 22.27 1.72 -0.35
C TYR A 150 23.63 1.07 -0.62
N ARG A 151 24.38 1.48 -1.66
CA ARG A 151 25.75 0.98 -1.85
C ARG A 151 26.71 1.45 -0.75
N GLY A 152 26.45 2.61 -0.13
CA GLY A 152 27.20 3.11 1.03
C GLY A 152 26.92 2.28 2.28
N MET A 153 25.62 2.07 2.61
CA MET A 153 25.22 1.29 3.78
C MET A 153 25.68 -0.18 3.74
N TYR A 154 25.64 -0.86 2.59
CA TYR A 154 26.16 -2.25 2.51
C TYR A 154 27.69 -2.34 2.58
N LYS A 155 28.41 -1.28 2.21
CA LYS A 155 29.86 -1.17 2.41
C LYS A 155 30.21 -0.96 3.88
N GLU A 156 29.48 -0.09 4.57
CA GLU A 156 29.66 0.17 6.00
C GLU A 156 29.27 -1.04 6.87
N LEU A 157 28.33 -1.87 6.39
CA LEU A 157 27.93 -3.13 7.02
C LEU A 157 28.77 -4.35 6.58
N GLY A 158 29.79 -4.16 5.73
CA GLY A 158 30.72 -5.23 5.33
C GLY A 158 30.10 -6.38 4.51
N VAL A 159 28.98 -6.13 3.84
CA VAL A 159 28.25 -7.15 3.05
C VAL A 159 28.73 -7.20 1.59
N ILE A 160 29.51 -6.20 1.14
CA ILE A 160 30.18 -6.14 -0.18
C ILE A 160 31.55 -5.49 -0.03
#